data_AF-A0A563VZV2-F1
#
_entry.id   AF-A0A563VZV2-F1
#
_cell.length_a   1.000
_cell.length_b   1.000
_cell.length_c   1.000
_cell.angle_alpha   90.00
_cell.angle_beta   90.00
_cell.angle_gamma   90.00
#
_symmetry.space_group_name_H-M   'P 1'
#
loop_
_entity.id
_entity.type
_entity.pdbx_description
1 polymer ?
#
loop_
_entity_poly.entity_id
_entity_poly.type
_entity_poly.pdbx_seq_one_letter_code
_entity_poly.pdbx_strand_id
1 'polypeptide(L)' 'MSRSSLIEYALSEIIEATDGEMSRLGWNKEQGRQYLIDNYGKRSRLHLTDEELLEFWEYLKNEELESSK' A
#
# COMPACT_ATOMS: atom_id res chain seq x y z
N MET A 1 -17.17 -16.08 10.72
CA MET A 1 -17.14 -14.67 10.31
C MET A 1 -16.77 -14.65 8.83
N SER A 2 -17.75 -14.55 7.95
CA SER A 2 -17.50 -14.48 6.51
C SER A 2 -16.89 -13.13 6.19
N ARG A 3 -15.60 -13.11 5.84
CA ARG A 3 -15.00 -12.03 5.06
C ARG A 3 -15.62 -12.10 3.67
N SER A 4 -16.75 -11.43 3.48
CA SER A 4 -17.37 -11.33 2.17
C SER A 4 -17.56 -9.86 1.86
N SER A 5 -17.06 -9.49 0.68
CA SER A 5 -17.06 -8.16 0.08
C SER A 5 -15.93 -7.23 0.52
N LEU A 6 -14.69 -7.55 0.14
CA LEU A 6 -13.81 -6.60 -0.54
C LEU A 6 -12.97 -7.39 -1.55
N ILE A 7 -13.33 -7.19 -2.81
CA ILE A 7 -12.65 -7.50 -4.07
C ILE A 7 -11.40 -8.37 -3.97
N GLU A 8 -11.51 -9.52 -4.62
CA GLU A 8 -10.55 -10.60 -4.85
C GLU A 8 -9.33 -10.12 -5.67
N TYR A 9 -8.65 -9.06 -5.24
CA TYR A 9 -7.41 -8.66 -5.90
C TYR A 9 -6.33 -9.68 -5.57
N ALA A 10 -5.69 -10.21 -6.61
CA ALA A 10 -4.51 -11.03 -6.41
C ALA A 10 -3.41 -10.16 -5.76
N LEU A 11 -2.61 -10.74 -4.86
CA LEU A 11 -1.48 -10.06 -4.21
C LEU A 11 -0.61 -9.29 -5.22
N SER A 12 -0.43 -9.83 -6.43
CA SER A 12 0.29 -9.19 -7.53
C SER A 12 -0.37 -7.91 -8.04
N GLU A 13 -1.70 -7.86 -8.13
CA GLU A 13 -2.44 -6.69 -8.62
C GLU A 13 -2.34 -5.54 -7.62
N ILE A 14 -2.42 -5.82 -6.32
CA ILE A 14 -2.28 -4.78 -5.29
C ILE A 14 -0.84 -4.27 -5.25
N ILE A 15 0.16 -5.13 -5.42
CA ILE A 15 1.56 -4.69 -5.53
C ILE A 15 1.75 -3.75 -6.73
N GLU A 16 1.20 -4.10 -7.90
CA GLU A 16 1.26 -3.26 -9.10
C GLU A 16 0.54 -1.92 -8.89
N ALA A 17 -0.66 -1.95 -8.30
CA ALA A 17 -1.40 -0.73 -7.97
C ALA A 17 -0.62 0.16 -6.99
N THR A 18 -0.01 -0.44 -5.95
CA THR A 18 0.84 0.27 -4.98
C THR A 18 2.05 0.90 -5.67
N ASP A 19 2.70 0.20 -6.60
CA ASP A 19 3.79 0.77 -7.40
C ASP A 19 3.34 1.97 -8.24
N GLY A 20 2.14 1.88 -8.83
CA GLY A 20 1.50 3.00 -9.53
C GLY A 20 1.28 4.22 -8.63
N GLU A 21 0.70 4.03 -7.46
CA GLU A 21 0.44 5.11 -6.50
C GLU A 21 1.74 5.73 -5.96
N MET A 22 2.74 4.90 -5.62
CA MET A 22 4.05 5.42 -5.21
C MET A 22 4.70 6.25 -6.31
N SER A 23 4.65 5.79 -7.57
CA SER A 23 5.17 6.56 -8.69
C SER A 23 4.42 7.87 -8.90
N ARG A 24 3.09 7.88 -8.74
CA ARG A 24 2.24 9.08 -8.86
C ARG A 24 2.60 10.13 -7.80
N LEU A 25 2.84 9.70 -6.55
CA LEU A 25 3.27 10.56 -5.44
C LEU A 25 4.75 10.95 -5.49
N GLY A 26 5.53 10.42 -6.45
CA GLY A 26 6.98 10.62 -6.50
C GLY A 26 7.72 9.93 -5.34
N TRP A 27 7.08 8.98 -4.66
CA TRP A 27 7.72 8.20 -3.61
C TRP A 27 8.78 7.28 -4.21
N ASN A 28 9.99 7.38 -3.67
CA ASN A 28 11.03 6.41 -3.97
C ASN A 28 10.86 5.13 -3.12
N LYS A 29 11.59 4.08 -3.49
CA LYS A 29 11.54 2.78 -2.80
C LYS A 29 11.91 2.86 -1.32
N GLU A 30 12.78 3.81 -0.95
CA GLU A 30 13.23 3.98 0.43
C GLU A 30 12.13 4.58 1.32
N GLN A 31 11.36 5.55 0.81
CA GLN A 31 10.18 6.09 1.51
C GLN A 31 9.14 5.00 1.74
N GLY A 32 8.84 4.20 0.71
CA GLY A 32 7.96 3.04 0.87
C GLY A 32 8.47 2.06 1.91
N ARG A 33 9.76 1.66 1.82
CA ARG A 33 10.39 0.75 2.78
C ARG A 33 10.31 1.29 4.21
N GLN A 34 10.57 2.58 4.41
CA GLN A 34 10.54 3.22 5.72
C GLN A 34 9.11 3.20 6.29
N TYR A 35 8.10 3.55 5.48
CA TYR A 35 6.70 3.42 5.86
C TYR A 35 6.34 2.00 6.31
N LEU A 36 6.77 0.96 5.57
CA LEU A 36 6.47 -0.43 5.93
C LEU A 36 7.12 -0.84 7.25
N ILE A 37 8.31 -0.32 7.55
CA ILE A 37 9.01 -0.60 8.81
C ILE A 37 8.31 0.12 9.96
N ASP A 38 7.93 1.38 9.76
CA ASP A 38 7.35 2.20 10.83
C ASP A 38 5.94 1.75 11.19
N ASN A 39 5.14 1.30 10.21
CA ASN A 39 3.75 0.90 10.42
C ASN A 39 3.56 -0.59 10.68
N TYR A 40 4.38 -1.45 10.06
CA TYR A 40 4.20 -2.91 10.11
C TYR A 40 5.44 -3.68 10.60
N GLY A 41 6.57 -3.00 10.83
CA GLY A 41 7.84 -3.65 11.18
C GLY A 41 8.45 -4.49 10.04
N LYS A 42 8.01 -4.29 8.79
CA LYS A 42 8.34 -5.15 7.64
C LYS A 42 9.21 -4.42 6.62
N ARG A 43 10.20 -5.13 6.08
CA ARG A 43 11.16 -4.56 5.11
C ARG A 43 10.69 -4.64 3.65
N SER A 44 9.62 -5.38 3.37
CA SER A 44 9.16 -5.65 2.01
C SER A 44 7.66 -5.87 1.99
N ARG A 45 7.01 -5.42 0.92
CA ARG A 45 5.58 -5.67 0.64
C ARG A 45 5.26 -7.15 0.52
N LEU A 46 6.22 -7.96 0.08
CA LEU A 46 6.07 -9.42 -0.01
C LEU A 46 5.92 -10.10 1.36
N HIS A 47 6.22 -9.39 2.45
CA HIS A 47 6.01 -9.88 3.81
C HIS A 47 4.73 -9.33 4.45
N LEU A 48 3.99 -8.47 3.75
CA LEU A 48 2.70 -7.98 4.22
C LEU A 48 1.65 -9.07 4.05
N THR A 49 0.70 -9.07 4.97
CA THR A 49 -0.59 -9.73 4.82
C THR A 49 -1.44 -8.94 3.83
N ASP A 50 -2.48 -9.58 3.29
CA ASP A 50 -3.40 -8.93 2.37
C ASP A 50 -4.01 -7.65 2.97
N GLU A 51 -4.32 -7.67 4.27
CA GLU A 51 -4.83 -6.53 5.02
C GLU A 51 -3.83 -5.36 5.07
N GLU A 52 -2.59 -5.60 5.51
CA GLU A 52 -1.58 -4.53 5.62
C GLU A 52 -1.21 -3.95 4.23
N LEU A 53 -1.25 -4.78 3.19
CA LEU A 53 -1.00 -4.33 1.82
C LEU A 53 -2.15 -3.45 1.31
N LEU A 54 -3.41 -3.81 1.59
CA LEU A 54 -4.57 -2.97 1.30
C LEU A 54 -4.51 -1.65 2.07
N GLU A 55 -4.21 -1.68 3.37
CA GLU A 55 -4.03 -0.48 4.19
C GLU A 55 -2.94 0.44 3.63
N PHE A 56 -1.82 -0.14 3.16
CA PHE A 56 -0.76 0.64 2.54
C PHE A 56 -1.21 1.29 1.22
N TRP A 57 -1.92 0.55 0.37
CA TRP A 57 -2.46 1.09 -0.88
C TRP A 57 -3.48 2.20 -0.63
N GLU A 58 -4.40 2.02 0.33
CA GLU A 58 -5.37 3.04 0.72
C GLU A 58 -4.70 4.30 1.30
N TYR A 59 -3.64 4.14 2.10
CA TYR A 59 -2.84 5.27 2.59
C TYR A 59 -2.28 6.10 1.43
N LEU A 60 -1.63 5.47 0.45
CA LEU A 60 -1.06 6.18 -0.70
C LEU A 60 -2.14 6.88 -1.54
N LYS A 61 -3.32 6.28 -1.68
CA LYS A 61 -4.45 6.94 -2.36
C LYS A 61 -4.91 8.19 -1.62
N ASN A 62 -4.95 8.15 -0.30
CA ASN A 62 -5.44 9.26 0.51
C ASN A 62 -4.43 10.40 0.66
N GLU A 63 -3.12 10.12 0.63
CA GLU A 63 -2.06 11.15 0.63
C GLU A 63 -2.19 12.19 -0.51
N GLU A 64 -2.79 11.80 -1.65
CA GLU A 64 -3.08 12.73 -2.75
C GLU A 64 -4.07 13.84 -2.38
N LEU A 65 -5.05 13.50 -1.55
CA LEU A 65 -6.16 14.40 -1.21
C LEU A 65 -5.73 15.53 -0.26
N GLU A 66 -4.67 15.31 0.52
CA GLU A 66 -4.16 16.32 1.45
C GLU A 66 -3.01 17.15 0.85
N SER A 67 -2.26 16.62 -0.12
CA SER A 67 -1.19 17.39 -0.78
C SER A 67 -1.70 18.39 -1.84
N SER A 68 -3.02 18.40 -2.12
CA SER A 68 -3.68 19.33 -3.07
C SER A 68 -4.53 20.43 -2.39
N LYS A 69 -4.39 20.63 -1.07
CA LYS A 69 -4.99 21.76 -0.32
C LYS A 69 -3.95 22.82 0.01
#